data_AF-A0A822GCJ3-F1
#
_entry.id   AF-A0A822GCJ3-F1
#
_cell.length_a   1.000
_cell.length_b   1.000
_cell.length_c   1.000
_cell.angle_alpha   90.00
_cell.angle_beta   90.00
_cell.angle_gamma   90.00
#
_symmetry.space_group_name_H-M   'P 1'
#
loop_
_entity.id
_entity.type
_entity.pdbx_description
1 polymer ?
#
loop_
_entity_poly.entity_id
_entity_poly.type
_entity_poly.pdbx_seq_one_letter_code
_entity_poly.pdbx_strand_id
1 'polypeptide(L)'
;MEDIDVPFSEVHHITIEQLGNVPVTKGNFQSLPKHVQTWLAQMIQLCKPHTVHICDGSEEEAEMVTKMLVKNGQLSPLPKYENCYICRTDPRDVARVESKTFLI
;
A
#
# COMPACT_ATOMS: atom_id res chain seq x y z
N MET A 1 -19.52 -34.48 0.14
CA MET A 1 -18.15 -34.09 0.49
C MET A 1 -18.01 -32.69 -0.04
N GLU A 2 -18.34 -31.70 0.78
CA GLU A 2 -18.26 -30.30 0.38
C GLU A 2 -16.79 -29.93 0.31
N ASP A 3 -16.35 -29.47 -0.85
CA ASP A 3 -15.01 -28.93 -1.04
C ASP A 3 -14.86 -27.73 -0.11
N ILE A 4 -14.07 -27.90 0.95
CA ILE A 4 -13.65 -26.80 1.81
C ILE A 4 -12.65 -26.00 0.97
N ASP A 5 -13.14 -24.92 0.36
CA ASP A 5 -12.30 -23.94 -0.32
C ASP A 5 -11.47 -23.24 0.78
N VAL A 6 -10.25 -23.74 1.00
CA VAL A 6 -9.31 -23.15 1.96
C VAL A 6 -8.76 -21.89 1.30
N PRO A 7 -9.04 -20.68 1.82
CA PRO A 7 -8.50 -19.47 1.24
C PRO A 7 -6.98 -19.48 1.45
N PHE A 8 -6.22 -19.60 0.38
CA PHE A 8 -4.77 -19.44 0.38
C PHE A 8 -4.39 -18.12 -0.29
N SER A 9 -3.29 -17.51 0.17
CA SER A 9 -2.69 -16.34 -0.47
C SER A 9 -1.22 -16.63 -0.73
N GLU A 10 -0.76 -16.36 -1.94
CA GLU A 10 0.65 -16.49 -2.31
C GLU A 10 1.39 -15.23 -1.87
N VAL A 11 2.34 -15.37 -0.94
CA VAL A 11 3.16 -14.28 -0.44
C VAL A 11 4.58 -14.49 -0.95
N HIS A 12 5.02 -13.65 -1.87
CA HIS A 12 6.43 -13.59 -2.26
C HIS A 12 7.22 -12.84 -1.19
N HIS A 13 8.51 -13.13 -1.02
CA HIS A 13 9.37 -12.39 -0.09
C HIS A 13 10.55 -11.76 -0.83
N ILE A 14 10.91 -10.53 -0.42
CA ILE A 14 12.14 -9.87 -0.83
C ILE A 14 13.15 -10.06 0.30
N THR A 15 14.21 -10.81 0.04
CA THR A 15 15.30 -10.99 1.01
C THR A 15 16.36 -9.92 0.80
N ILE A 16 16.68 -9.17 1.85
CA ILE A 16 17.81 -8.24 1.87
C ILE A 16 18.79 -8.73 2.93
N GLU A 17 20.07 -8.86 2.57
CA GLU A 17 21.12 -9.51 3.40
C GLU A 17 21.18 -9.00 4.85
N GLN A 18 20.80 -7.75 5.10
CA GLN A 18 20.84 -7.11 6.43
C GLN A 18 19.48 -6.97 7.12
N LEU A 19 18.37 -7.18 6.41
CA LEU A 19 17.01 -6.92 6.91
C LEU A 19 16.19 -8.20 7.08
N GLY A 20 16.58 -9.29 6.43
CA GLY A 20 15.79 -10.52 6.38
C GLY A 20 14.72 -10.44 5.29
N ASN A 21 13.61 -11.17 5.50
CA ASN A 21 12.54 -11.32 4.51
C ASN A 21 11.44 -10.28 4.72
N VAL A 22 11.16 -9.49 3.69
CA VAL A 22 10.00 -8.60 3.65
C VAL A 22 8.92 -9.19 2.75
N PRO A 23 7.75 -9.57 3.30
CA PRO A 23 6.66 -10.14 2.53
C PRO A 23 6.04 -9.12 1.56
N VAL A 24 5.79 -9.57 0.34
CA VAL A 24 5.01 -8.88 -0.69
C VAL A 24 3.58 -9.38 -0.60
N THR A 25 2.66 -8.55 -0.11
CA THR A 25 1.25 -8.90 0.13
C THR A 25 0.42 -8.91 -1.15
N LYS A 26 0.85 -8.19 -2.18
CA LYS A 26 0.22 -8.18 -3.51
C LYS A 26 1.25 -7.82 -4.57
N GLY A 27 1.09 -8.44 -5.73
CA GLY A 27 1.90 -8.24 -6.92
C GLY A 27 3.18 -9.09 -6.92
N ASN A 28 3.92 -8.98 -8.01
CA ASN A 28 5.11 -9.79 -8.25
C ASN A 28 6.33 -8.89 -8.41
N PHE A 29 7.30 -9.04 -7.51
CA PHE A 29 8.53 -8.24 -7.54
C PHE A 29 9.37 -8.52 -8.81
N GLN A 30 9.43 -9.78 -9.22
CA GLN A 30 10.21 -10.26 -10.35
C GLN A 30 9.64 -9.79 -11.70
N SER A 31 8.34 -9.46 -11.77
CA SER A 31 7.74 -8.88 -12.98
C SER A 31 8.04 -7.38 -13.14
N LEU A 32 8.57 -6.71 -12.11
CA LEU A 32 8.94 -5.30 -12.21
C LEU A 32 10.19 -5.11 -13.09
N PRO A 33 10.35 -3.97 -13.77
CA PRO A 33 11.61 -3.65 -14.45
C PRO A 33 12.79 -3.62 -13.48
N LYS A 34 13.98 -4.03 -13.94
CA LYS A 34 15.20 -4.12 -13.10
C LYS A 34 15.53 -2.84 -12.33
N HIS A 35 15.29 -1.68 -12.94
CA HIS A 35 15.51 -0.39 -12.28
C HIS A 35 14.55 -0.17 -11.10
N VAL A 36 13.27 -0.56 -11.25
CA VAL A 36 12.26 -0.50 -10.18
C VAL A 36 12.60 -1.48 -9.08
N GLN A 37 13.02 -2.71 -9.43
CA GLN A 37 13.45 -3.70 -8.44
C GLN A 37 14.61 -3.17 -7.57
N THR A 38 15.61 -2.56 -8.21
CA THR A 38 16.78 -1.99 -7.53
C THR A 38 16.36 -0.85 -6.60
N TRP A 39 15.54 0.08 -7.09
CA TRP A 39 15.03 1.18 -6.29
C TRP A 39 14.17 0.69 -5.11
N LEU A 40 13.28 -0.27 -5.35
CA LEU A 40 12.42 -0.83 -4.31
C LEU A 40 13.24 -1.54 -3.23
N ALA A 41 14.27 -2.31 -3.60
CA ALA A 41 15.19 -2.92 -2.64
C ALA A 41 15.90 -1.87 -1.78
N GLN A 42 16.36 -0.75 -2.37
CA GLN A 42 16.95 0.37 -1.62
C GLN A 42 15.96 0.99 -0.62
N MET A 43 14.71 1.21 -1.05
CA MET A 43 13.67 1.76 -0.18
C MET A 43 13.29 0.80 0.95
N ILE A 44 13.21 -0.50 0.69
CA ILE A 44 12.95 -1.51 1.73
C ILE A 44 14.09 -1.53 2.75
N GLN A 45 15.35 -1.49 2.30
CA GLN A 45 16.50 -1.44 3.20
C GLN A 45 16.48 -0.18 4.09
N LEU A 46 16.10 0.97 3.52
CA LEU A 46 16.05 2.26 4.22
C LEU A 46 14.86 2.35 5.20
N CYS A 47 13.65 2.09 4.72
CA CYS A 47 12.40 2.31 5.45
C CYS A 47 12.00 1.13 6.35
N LYS A 48 12.55 -0.06 6.09
CA LYS A 48 12.29 -1.30 6.85
C LYS A 48 10.80 -1.61 7.04
N PRO A 49 10.00 -1.62 5.95
CA PRO A 49 8.56 -1.83 6.06
C PRO A 49 8.24 -3.26 6.54
N HIS A 50 7.08 -3.42 7.17
CA HIS A 50 6.59 -4.75 7.57
C HIS A 50 6.20 -5.60 6.35
N THR A 51 5.57 -4.99 5.35
CA THR A 51 5.11 -5.62 4.11
C THR A 51 5.29 -4.68 2.92
N VAL A 52 5.27 -5.22 1.71
CA VAL A 52 5.27 -4.48 0.45
C VAL A 52 3.98 -4.80 -0.31
N HIS A 53 3.28 -3.78 -0.76
CA HIS A 53 2.09 -3.92 -1.60
C HIS A 53 2.36 -3.23 -2.93
N ILE A 54 2.41 -4.00 -4.04
CA ILE A 54 2.58 -3.44 -5.38
C ILE A 54 1.19 -3.17 -5.95
N CYS A 55 0.84 -1.90 -6.11
CA CYS A 55 -0.46 -1.48 -6.63
C CYS A 55 -0.62 -1.87 -8.10
N ASP A 56 -1.77 -2.42 -8.47
CA ASP A 56 -2.14 -2.73 -9.86
C ASP A 56 -3.18 -1.74 -10.43
N GLY A 57 -3.82 -0.93 -9.57
CA GLY A 57 -4.81 0.07 -9.96
C GLY A 57 -6.18 -0.50 -10.30
N SER A 58 -6.48 -1.75 -9.92
CA SER A 58 -7.78 -2.37 -10.20
C SER A 58 -8.90 -1.77 -9.35
N GLU A 59 -10.16 -1.96 -9.77
CA GLU A 59 -11.32 -1.52 -8.99
C GLU A 59 -11.42 -2.27 -7.66
N GLU A 60 -11.11 -3.57 -7.67
CA GLU A 60 -11.08 -4.41 -6.45
C GLU A 60 -10.02 -3.92 -5.46
N GLU A 61 -8.87 -3.44 -5.95
CA GLU A 61 -7.85 -2.81 -5.12
C GLU A 61 -8.35 -1.52 -4.48
N ALA A 62 -8.96 -0.64 -5.28
CA ALA A 62 -9.50 0.61 -4.80
C ALA A 62 -10.58 0.37 -3.73
N GLU A 63 -11.47 -0.60 -3.94
CA GLU A 63 -12.47 -1.01 -2.96
C GLU A 63 -11.85 -1.55 -1.68
N MET A 64 -10.85 -2.43 -1.80
CA MET A 64 -10.17 -3.04 -0.65
C MET A 64 -9.50 -1.98 0.22
N VAL A 65 -8.76 -1.05 -0.40
CA VAL A 65 -8.11 0.06 0.32
C VAL A 65 -9.16 0.99 0.94
N THR A 66 -10.21 1.33 0.21
CA THR A 66 -11.28 2.20 0.72
C THR A 66 -11.99 1.57 1.93
N LYS A 67 -12.34 0.29 1.86
CA LYS A 67 -12.93 -0.47 2.98
C LYS A 67 -11.99 -0.49 4.18
N MET A 68 -10.69 -0.70 3.97
CA MET A 68 -9.67 -0.66 5.02
C MET A 68 -9.60 0.73 5.69
N LEU A 69 -9.57 1.81 4.91
CA LEU A 69 -9.50 3.17 5.43
C LEU A 69 -10.77 3.58 6.19
N VAL A 70 -11.94 3.14 5.73
CA VAL A 70 -13.22 3.34 6.46
C VAL A 70 -13.19 2.58 7.78
N LYS A 71 -12.77 1.30 7.77
CA LYS A 71 -12.65 0.48 8.98
C LYS A 71 -11.68 1.10 10.00
N ASN A 72 -10.60 1.71 9.53
CA ASN A 72 -9.60 2.37 10.37
C ASN A 72 -10.00 3.78 10.82
N GLY A 73 -11.17 4.29 10.40
CA GLY A 73 -11.68 5.61 10.78
C GLY A 73 -11.00 6.80 10.07
N GLN A 74 -10.19 6.53 9.04
CA GLN A 74 -9.52 7.55 8.24
C GLN A 74 -10.46 8.16 7.19
N LEU A 75 -11.38 7.34 6.66
CA LEU A 75 -12.45 7.77 5.76
C LEU A 75 -13.81 7.57 6.42
N SER A 76 -14.76 8.43 6.08
CA SER A 76 -16.18 8.24 6.40
C SER A 76 -17.01 8.29 5.12
N PRO A 77 -17.90 7.31 4.87
CA PRO A 77 -18.77 7.34 3.69
C PRO A 77 -19.76 8.51 3.77
N LEU A 78 -20.07 9.10 2.62
CA LEU A 78 -21.06 10.17 2.48
C LEU A 78 -22.35 9.59 1.90
N PRO A 79 -23.34 9.20 2.72
CA PRO A 79 -24.50 8.41 2.27
C PRO A 79 -25.43 9.14 1.30
N LYS A 80 -25.27 10.45 1.13
CA LYS A 80 -26.02 11.25 0.15
C LYS A 80 -25.53 11.05 -1.28
N TYR A 81 -24.33 10.51 -1.47
CA TYR A 81 -23.66 10.41 -2.76
C TYR A 81 -23.10 9.01 -2.98
N GLU A 82 -23.01 8.58 -4.23
CA GLU A 82 -22.45 7.28 -4.60
C GLU A 82 -20.92 7.34 -4.58
N ASN A 83 -20.30 6.32 -3.97
CA ASN A 83 -18.84 6.17 -3.91
C ASN A 83 -18.07 7.43 -3.44
N CYS A 84 -18.65 8.19 -2.52
CA CYS A 84 -18.05 9.40 -1.97
C CYS A 84 -17.69 9.24 -0.50
N TYR A 85 -16.54 9.81 -0.12
CA TYR A 85 -15.99 9.73 1.23
C TYR A 85 -15.46 11.09 1.68
N ILE A 86 -15.41 11.29 2.99
CA ILE A 86 -14.74 12.43 3.62
C ILE A 86 -13.55 11.95 4.44
N CYS A 87 -12.42 12.62 4.27
CA CYS A 87 -11.24 12.54 5.12
C CYS A 87 -11.10 13.87 5.88
N ARG A 88 -10.69 13.82 7.14
CA ARG A 88 -10.35 15.02 7.93
C ARG A 88 -8.91 14.89 8.38
N THR A 89 -8.02 15.75 7.90
CA THR A 89 -6.60 15.72 8.23
C THR A 89 -6.32 16.41 9.57
N ASP A 90 -5.13 16.22 10.10
CA ASP A 90 -4.62 17.02 11.21
C ASP A 90 -4.56 18.51 10.76
N PRO A 91 -5.01 19.48 11.57
CA PRO A 91 -4.97 20.90 11.20
C PRO A 91 -3.56 21.42 10.88
N ARG A 92 -2.51 20.69 11.27
CA ARG A 92 -1.11 21.00 10.94
C ARG A 92 -0.69 20.50 9.55
N ASP A 93 -1.51 19.68 8.89
CA ASP A 93 -1.26 19.06 7.58
C ASP A 93 -2.45 19.30 6.64
N VAL A 94 -2.57 20.55 6.17
CA VAL A 94 -3.71 21.03 5.37
C VAL A 94 -3.29 21.68 4.05
N ALA A 95 -2.01 21.98 3.89
CA ALA A 95 -1.49 22.71 2.73
C ALA A 95 -0.02 22.37 2.50
N ARG A 96 0.46 22.69 1.29
CA ARG A 96 1.89 22.67 0.99
C ARG A 96 2.64 23.61 1.95
N VAL A 97 3.82 23.18 2.40
CA VAL A 97 4.72 23.99 3.23
C VAL A 97 5.91 24.43 2.39
N GLU A 98 5.81 25.61 1.77
CA GLU A 98 6.80 26.09 0.79
C GLU A 98 8.20 26.25 1.40
N SER A 99 8.28 26.65 2.67
CA SER A 99 9.54 26.72 3.43
C SER A 99 10.21 25.36 3.69
N LYS A 100 9.53 24.24 3.41
CA LYS A 100 10.05 22.87 3.51
C LYS A 100 10.05 22.14 2.16
N THR A 101 9.94 22.89 1.05
CA THR A 101 9.99 22.34 -0.31
C THR A 101 11.24 22.87 -1.02
N PHE A 102 12.11 21.97 -1.50
CA PHE A 102 13.44 22.34 -2.02
C PHE A 102 13.70 21.73 -3.40
N LEU A 103 14.53 22.40 -4.20
CA LEU A 103 15.20 21.84 -5.38
C LEU A 103 16.68 21.65 -5.03
N ILE A 104 17.23 20.46 -5.33
CA ILE A 104 18.63 20.10 -5.08
C ILE A 104 19.35 19.95 -6.41
#